data_AF-A0A2T2QA48-F1
#
_entry.id   AF-A0A2T2QA48-F1
#
_cell.length_a   1.000
_cell.length_b   1.000
_cell.length_c   1.000
_cell.angle_alpha   90.00
_cell.angle_beta   90.00
_cell.angle_gamma   90.00
#
_symmetry.space_group_name_H-M   'P 1'
#
loop_
_entity.id
_entity.type
_entity.pdbx_description
1 polymer ?
#
loop_
_entity_poly.entity_id
_entity_poly.type
_entity_poly.pdbx_seq_one_letter_code
_entity_poly.pdbx_strand_id
1 'polypeptide(L)'
;MSQRPITEDDLHAFVDQALAPERRGEVASYLKDHPDAAGRVAAFASQREQLRGALASIADEPVPAELNLSHIIEGRKRRPLRAWMAIAALLLVSIGGLGGWTVRSLLQGGSNGLSALAQEAAYSYGVYAPDRVRPVEIRASDSAELTQWVSGRLKRAVKVPDLSTSGYRLMGGRLVATSHGPAAMFMYDDDQGDRLVMLTRPMNSGSQDAPMMPHAAGDIAGFAWADRGMGYTLVGQLPGDTLRPIANEIRKQAGPI
;
A
#
# COMPACT_ATOMS: atom_id res chain seq x y z
N MET A 1 -5.56 33.96 -64.75
CA MET A 1 -4.45 33.76 -63.79
C MET A 1 -4.40 35.01 -62.93
N SER A 2 -4.84 34.92 -61.68
CA SER A 2 -4.92 36.09 -60.80
C SER A 2 -3.50 36.54 -60.43
N GLN A 3 -3.08 37.70 -60.93
CA GLN A 3 -1.76 38.25 -60.63
C GLN A 3 -1.70 38.60 -59.14
N ARG A 4 -0.94 37.80 -58.39
CA ARG A 4 -0.65 38.09 -56.99
C ARG A 4 0.20 39.38 -56.94
N PRO A 5 -0.18 40.38 -56.13
CA PRO A 5 0.59 41.61 -56.02
C PRO A 5 2.05 41.32 -55.66
N ILE A 6 2.98 42.12 -56.17
CA ILE A 6 4.38 42.04 -55.77
C ILE A 6 4.48 42.49 -54.32
N THR A 7 5.06 41.66 -53.49
CA THR A 7 5.26 41.91 -52.05
C THR A 7 6.73 42.19 -51.76
N GLU A 8 7.01 42.73 -50.57
CA GLU A 8 8.39 42.95 -50.11
C GLU A 8 9.20 41.63 -50.07
N ASP A 9 8.54 40.51 -49.74
CA ASP A 9 9.14 39.17 -49.80
C ASP A 9 9.60 38.80 -51.21
N ASP A 10 8.84 39.19 -52.25
CA ASP A 10 9.22 38.95 -53.64
C ASP A 10 10.46 39.79 -54.03
N LEU A 11 10.59 41.02 -53.50
CA LEU A 11 11.75 41.86 -53.76
C LEU A 11 13.02 41.30 -53.09
N HIS A 12 12.91 40.85 -51.84
CA HIS A 12 14.02 40.18 -51.15
C HIS A 12 14.39 38.85 -51.83
N ALA A 13 13.40 38.03 -52.19
CA ALA A 13 13.65 36.79 -52.92
C ALA A 13 14.26 37.04 -54.32
N PHE A 14 13.92 38.16 -54.98
CA PHE A 14 14.56 38.59 -56.22
C PHE A 14 16.03 38.93 -56.00
N VAL A 15 16.34 39.71 -54.95
CA VAL A 15 17.71 39.97 -54.54
C VAL A 15 18.44 38.65 -54.32
N ASP A 16 17.89 37.74 -53.51
CA ASP A 16 18.51 36.46 -53.14
C ASP A 16 18.58 35.40 -54.26
N GLN A 17 18.04 35.70 -55.45
CA GLN A 17 17.91 34.75 -56.57
C GLN A 17 17.07 33.52 -56.26
N ALA A 18 16.19 33.61 -55.26
CA ALA A 18 15.35 32.52 -54.77
C ALA A 18 13.96 32.44 -55.46
N LEU A 19 13.66 33.35 -56.40
CA LEU A 19 12.41 33.33 -57.16
C LEU A 19 12.42 32.30 -58.30
N ALA A 20 11.26 31.68 -58.53
CA ALA A 20 11.00 30.90 -59.74
C ALA A 20 11.13 31.77 -61.02
N PRO A 21 11.53 31.20 -62.17
CA PRO A 21 11.79 31.95 -63.40
C PRO A 21 10.62 32.86 -63.83
N GLU A 22 9.39 32.38 -63.69
CA GLU A 22 8.17 33.07 -64.09
C GLU A 22 7.95 34.31 -63.20
N ARG A 23 8.03 34.13 -61.88
CA ARG A 23 7.86 35.21 -60.89
C ARG A 23 8.98 36.25 -60.97
N ARG A 24 10.19 35.82 -61.32
CA ARG A 24 11.33 36.71 -61.54
C ARG A 24 11.09 37.68 -62.70
N GLY A 25 10.45 37.22 -63.78
CA GLY A 25 10.07 38.07 -64.92
C GLY A 25 9.00 39.11 -64.54
N GLU A 26 8.02 38.72 -63.73
CA GLU A 26 7.00 39.62 -63.19
C GLU A 26 7.61 40.71 -62.31
N VAL A 27 8.48 40.34 -61.36
CA VAL A 27 9.18 41.30 -60.49
C VAL A 27 10.11 42.21 -61.29
N ALA A 28 10.84 41.68 -62.27
CA ALA A 28 11.71 42.49 -63.13
C ALA A 28 10.92 43.52 -63.97
N SER A 29 9.68 43.19 -64.34
CA SER A 29 8.79 44.12 -65.04
C SER A 29 8.25 45.18 -64.08
N TYR A 30 7.82 44.78 -62.89
CA TYR A 30 7.39 45.69 -61.82
C TYR A 30 8.47 46.72 -61.44
N LEU A 31 9.74 46.31 -61.35
CA LEU A 31 10.86 47.19 -61.03
C LEU A 31 11.17 48.23 -62.13
N LYS A 32 10.78 48.00 -63.38
CA LYS A 32 10.92 49.01 -64.44
C LYS A 32 9.95 50.17 -64.24
N ASP A 33 8.78 49.89 -63.70
CA ASP A 33 7.70 50.86 -63.52
C ASP A 33 7.76 51.55 -62.13
N HIS A 34 8.60 51.05 -61.21
CA HIS A 34 8.74 51.54 -59.82
C HIS A 34 10.21 51.84 -59.47
N PRO A 35 10.73 53.05 -59.81
CA PRO A 35 12.15 53.39 -59.68
C PRO A 35 12.64 53.47 -58.22
N ASP A 36 11.75 53.79 -57.29
CA ASP A 36 12.01 53.77 -55.85
C ASP A 36 12.29 52.36 -55.33
N ALA A 37 11.46 51.38 -55.72
CA ALA A 37 11.67 49.98 -55.40
C ALA A 37 12.92 49.42 -56.09
N ALA A 38 13.20 49.81 -57.33
CA ALA A 38 14.41 49.44 -58.05
C ALA A 38 15.68 49.93 -57.36
N GLY A 39 15.68 51.18 -56.86
CA GLY A 39 16.79 51.73 -56.08
C GLY A 39 17.07 50.93 -54.79
N ARG A 40 16.01 50.52 -54.08
CA ARG A 40 16.12 49.69 -52.86
C ARG A 40 16.68 48.29 -53.18
N VAL A 41 16.17 47.63 -54.21
CA VAL A 41 16.66 46.32 -54.68
C VAL A 41 18.13 46.39 -55.09
N ALA A 42 18.53 47.44 -55.81
CA ALA A 42 19.93 47.65 -56.19
C ALA A 42 20.84 47.84 -54.97
N ALA A 43 20.41 48.61 -53.97
CA ALA A 43 21.13 48.78 -52.72
C ALA A 43 21.30 47.45 -51.97
N PHE A 44 20.24 46.66 -51.84
CA PHE A 44 20.30 45.32 -51.22
C PHE A 44 21.19 44.35 -52.00
N ALA A 45 21.13 44.38 -53.34
CA ALA A 45 22.00 43.57 -54.17
C ALA A 45 23.48 43.92 -53.97
N SER A 46 23.81 45.22 -53.86
CA SER A 46 25.17 45.68 -53.58
C SER A 46 25.65 45.25 -52.19
N GLN A 47 24.82 45.40 -51.16
CA GLN A 47 25.14 44.94 -49.80
C GLN A 47 25.38 43.43 -49.74
N ARG A 48 24.54 42.64 -50.43
CA ARG A 48 24.70 41.20 -50.51
C ARG A 48 26.05 40.82 -51.15
N GLU A 49 26.44 41.51 -52.21
CA GLU A 49 27.72 41.25 -52.88
C GLU A 49 28.92 41.62 -51.99
N GLN A 50 28.84 42.74 -51.26
CA GLN A 50 29.85 43.12 -50.28
C GLN A 50 29.99 42.08 -49.16
N LEU A 51 28.86 41.58 -48.63
CA LEU A 51 28.87 40.54 -47.59
C LEU A 51 29.42 39.21 -48.12
N ARG A 52 29.04 38.81 -49.34
CA ARG A 52 29.60 37.61 -49.99
C ARG A 52 31.09 37.73 -50.20
N GLY A 53 31.57 38.87 -50.67
CA GLY A 53 33.00 39.12 -50.84
C GLY A 53 33.75 39.10 -49.51
N ALA A 54 33.21 39.76 -48.47
CA ALA A 54 33.85 39.84 -47.15
C ALA A 54 33.90 38.48 -46.42
N LEU A 55 32.93 37.59 -46.66
CA LEU A 55 32.82 36.30 -45.99
C LEU A 55 33.24 35.12 -46.88
N ALA A 56 33.70 35.35 -48.11
CA ALA A 56 34.06 34.29 -49.06
C ALA A 56 35.11 33.34 -48.45
N SER A 57 36.13 33.86 -47.78
CA SER A 57 37.18 33.05 -47.15
C SER A 57 36.67 32.16 -46.01
N ILE A 58 35.63 32.60 -45.30
CA ILE A 58 35.01 31.84 -44.20
C ILE A 58 34.07 30.78 -44.78
N ALA A 59 33.39 31.09 -45.90
CA ALA A 59 32.50 30.15 -46.57
C ALA A 59 33.23 28.91 -47.13
N ASP A 60 34.52 29.06 -47.47
CA ASP A 60 35.38 27.97 -47.94
C ASP A 60 35.96 27.09 -46.80
N GLU A 61 35.76 27.48 -45.53
CA GLU A 61 36.20 26.67 -44.39
C GLU A 61 35.36 25.38 -44.26
N PRO A 62 35.98 24.24 -43.87
CA PRO A 62 35.24 23.01 -43.67
C PRO A 62 34.24 23.16 -42.52
N VAL A 63 33.00 22.75 -42.75
CA VAL A 63 31.93 22.82 -41.74
C VAL A 63 32.34 22.03 -40.48
N PRO A 64 32.38 22.65 -39.29
CA PRO A 64 32.73 21.96 -38.04
C PRO A 64 31.84 20.73 -37.81
N ALA A 65 32.43 19.67 -37.26
CA ALA A 65 31.73 18.40 -37.01
C ALA A 65 30.48 18.58 -36.10
N GLU A 66 30.50 19.59 -35.23
CA GLU A 66 29.39 19.96 -34.34
C GLU A 66 28.17 20.53 -35.08
N LEU A 67 28.40 21.20 -36.22
CA LEU A 67 27.37 21.80 -37.08
C LEU A 67 26.94 20.86 -38.22
N ASN A 68 27.45 19.63 -38.23
CA ASN A 68 27.05 18.64 -39.20
C ASN A 68 25.62 18.15 -38.88
N LEU A 69 24.66 18.52 -39.74
CA LEU A 69 23.25 18.19 -39.63
C LEU A 69 23.00 16.69 -39.41
N SER A 70 23.82 15.84 -40.03
CA SER A 70 23.76 14.38 -39.88
C SER A 70 23.91 13.96 -38.41
N HIS A 71 24.91 14.52 -37.73
CA HIS A 71 25.23 14.25 -36.34
C HIS A 71 24.18 14.81 -35.37
N ILE A 72 23.65 15.99 -35.64
CA ILE A 72 22.60 16.63 -34.83
C ILE A 72 21.30 15.79 -34.89
N ILE A 73 20.93 15.34 -36.09
CA ILE A 73 19.73 14.50 -36.29
C ILE A 73 19.91 13.13 -35.62
N GLU A 74 21.09 12.54 -35.71
CA GLU A 74 21.38 11.22 -35.13
C GLU A 74 21.46 11.25 -33.59
N GLY A 75 22.03 12.31 -33.00
CA GLY A 75 22.06 12.53 -31.56
C GLY A 75 20.66 12.67 -30.94
N ARG A 76 19.69 13.22 -31.70
CA ARG A 76 18.30 13.35 -31.25
C ARG A 76 17.56 12.02 -31.17
N LYS A 77 17.95 11.03 -31.99
CA LYS A 77 17.34 9.69 -32.05
C LYS A 77 17.78 8.77 -30.90
N ARG A 78 18.90 9.05 -30.23
CA ARG A 78 19.48 8.18 -29.16
C ARG A 78 18.88 8.39 -27.76
N ARG A 79 17.64 8.89 -27.63
CA ARG A 79 16.94 9.06 -26.34
C ARG A 79 15.90 7.98 -25.95
N PRO A 80 15.89 6.72 -26.43
CA PRO A 80 14.83 5.79 -26.01
C PRO A 80 15.07 5.21 -24.61
N LEU A 81 16.32 5.01 -24.17
CA LEU A 81 16.62 4.25 -22.95
C LEU A 81 16.10 4.90 -21.66
N ARG A 82 16.16 6.23 -21.54
CA ARG A 82 15.65 6.95 -20.35
C ARG A 82 14.13 6.95 -20.26
N ALA A 83 13.43 6.97 -21.39
CA ALA A 83 11.97 6.92 -21.42
C ALA A 83 11.44 5.54 -21.00
N TRP A 84 12.08 4.46 -21.44
CA TRP A 84 11.72 3.10 -21.04
C TRP A 84 11.99 2.83 -19.55
N MET A 85 13.08 3.38 -18.99
CA MET A 85 13.34 3.30 -17.55
C MET A 85 12.27 4.02 -16.72
N ALA A 86 11.77 5.18 -17.17
CA ALA A 86 10.72 5.91 -16.48
C ALA A 86 9.38 5.14 -16.46
N ILE A 87 9.03 4.48 -17.57
CA ILE A 87 7.83 3.63 -17.67
C ILE A 87 7.94 2.43 -16.74
N ALA A 88 9.09 1.75 -16.70
CA ALA A 88 9.34 0.62 -15.81
C ALA A 88 9.23 1.03 -14.33
N ALA A 89 9.79 2.20 -13.95
CA ALA A 89 9.68 2.73 -12.60
C ALA A 89 8.23 3.02 -12.21
N LEU A 90 7.45 3.61 -13.11
CA LEU A 90 6.04 3.93 -12.86
C LEU A 90 5.18 2.67 -12.68
N LEU A 91 5.45 1.62 -13.46
CA LEU A 91 4.79 0.32 -13.30
C LEU A 91 5.13 -0.34 -11.96
N LEU A 92 6.40 -0.34 -11.55
CA LEU A 92 6.83 -0.89 -10.27
C LEU A 92 6.20 -0.15 -9.08
N VAL A 93 6.14 1.18 -9.13
CA VAL A 93 5.47 1.99 -8.10
C VAL A 93 3.97 1.75 -8.09
N SER A 94 3.33 1.59 -9.26
CA SER A 94 1.89 1.33 -9.35
C SER A 94 1.53 -0.05 -8.79
N ILE A 95 2.29 -1.08 -9.14
CA ILE A 95 2.10 -2.45 -8.65
C ILE A 95 2.43 -2.53 -7.15
N GLY A 96 3.52 -1.90 -6.71
CA GLY A 96 3.90 -1.84 -5.30
C GLY A 96 2.93 -1.02 -4.44
N GLY A 97 2.42 0.09 -4.97
CA GLY A 97 1.46 0.96 -4.28
C GLY A 97 0.08 0.33 -4.15
N LEU A 98 -0.50 -0.16 -5.25
CA LEU A 98 -1.83 -0.78 -5.24
C LEU A 98 -1.80 -2.17 -4.57
N GLY A 99 -0.76 -2.96 -4.84
CA GLY A 99 -0.57 -4.27 -4.20
C GLY A 99 -0.29 -4.13 -2.70
N GLY A 100 0.53 -3.15 -2.31
CA GLY A 100 0.86 -2.90 -0.91
C GLY A 100 -0.35 -2.43 -0.10
N TRP A 101 -1.18 -1.54 -0.64
CA TRP A 101 -2.33 -1.00 0.09
C TRP A 101 -3.47 -2.02 0.27
N THR A 102 -3.72 -2.85 -0.75
CA THR A 102 -4.73 -3.93 -0.69
C THR A 102 -4.31 -5.03 0.29
N VAL A 103 -3.05 -5.46 0.23
CA VAL A 103 -2.48 -6.42 1.19
C VAL A 103 -2.48 -5.85 2.62
N ARG A 104 -2.16 -4.56 2.78
CA ARG A 104 -2.21 -3.86 4.08
C ARG A 104 -3.63 -3.78 4.65
N SER A 105 -4.66 -3.65 3.81
CA SER A 105 -6.07 -3.70 4.23
C SER A 105 -6.51 -5.10 4.64
N LEU A 106 -6.07 -6.13 3.92
CA LEU A 106 -6.39 -7.53 4.22
C LEU A 106 -5.68 -8.01 5.49
N LEU A 107 -4.43 -7.58 5.71
CA LEU A 107 -3.64 -7.94 6.90
C LEU A 107 -4.07 -7.18 8.17
N GLN A 108 -4.63 -5.97 8.05
CA GLN A 108 -5.01 -5.16 9.22
C GLN A 108 -6.45 -5.35 9.70
N GLY A 109 -7.29 -6.15 9.04
CA GLY A 109 -8.62 -6.51 9.57
C GLY A 109 -9.46 -5.33 10.09
N GLY A 110 -9.24 -4.13 9.56
CA GLY A 110 -9.77 -2.89 10.09
C GLY A 110 -11.16 -2.62 9.55
N SER A 111 -12.15 -3.37 10.01
CA SER A 111 -13.54 -2.92 9.91
C SER A 111 -13.63 -1.56 10.62
N ASN A 112 -14.13 -0.51 9.93
CA ASN A 112 -14.42 0.81 10.50
C ASN A 112 -14.88 0.68 11.96
N GLY A 113 -14.38 1.49 12.90
CA GLY A 113 -14.64 1.30 14.33
C GLY A 113 -16.12 1.11 14.71
N LEU A 114 -17.03 1.73 13.95
CA LEU A 114 -18.48 1.52 14.08
C LEU A 114 -18.97 0.14 13.63
N SER A 115 -18.43 -0.40 12.52
CA SER A 115 -18.75 -1.78 12.11
C SER A 115 -18.07 -2.82 13.00
N ALA A 116 -16.87 -2.55 13.50
CA ALA A 116 -16.24 -3.40 14.54
C ALA A 116 -17.11 -3.46 15.80
N LEU A 117 -17.61 -2.32 16.27
CA LEU A 117 -18.50 -2.22 17.43
C LEU A 117 -19.85 -2.92 17.20
N ALA A 118 -20.46 -2.75 16.01
CA ALA A 118 -21.69 -3.45 15.65
C ALA A 118 -21.48 -4.97 15.59
N GLN A 119 -20.33 -5.41 15.10
CA GLN A 119 -19.94 -6.82 15.05
C GLN A 119 -19.73 -7.38 16.46
N GLU A 120 -19.04 -6.65 17.34
CA GLU A 120 -18.83 -7.03 18.75
C GLU A 120 -20.16 -7.12 19.53
N ALA A 121 -21.09 -6.20 19.27
CA ALA A 121 -22.44 -6.26 19.83
C ALA A 121 -23.23 -7.48 19.31
N ALA A 122 -23.14 -7.80 18.02
CA ALA A 122 -23.77 -8.99 17.43
C ALA A 122 -23.20 -10.29 18.02
N TYR A 123 -21.88 -10.37 18.21
CA TYR A 123 -21.25 -11.51 18.87
C TYR A 123 -21.68 -11.63 20.34
N SER A 124 -21.71 -10.52 21.07
CA SER A 124 -22.18 -10.48 22.46
C SER A 124 -23.63 -10.93 22.58
N TYR A 125 -24.51 -10.43 21.70
CA TYR A 125 -25.90 -10.88 21.64
C TYR A 125 -26.01 -12.38 21.37
N GLY A 126 -25.22 -12.93 20.44
CA GLY A 126 -25.21 -14.36 20.15
C GLY A 126 -24.78 -15.24 21.34
N VAL A 127 -23.90 -14.73 22.22
CA VAL A 127 -23.46 -15.43 23.43
C VAL A 127 -24.50 -15.36 24.55
N TYR A 128 -25.12 -14.20 24.77
CA TYR A 128 -25.98 -13.97 25.94
C TYR A 128 -27.49 -14.11 25.69
N ALA A 129 -28.00 -13.70 24.52
CA ALA A 129 -29.44 -13.65 24.24
C ALA A 129 -30.18 -15.00 24.33
N PRO A 130 -29.55 -16.16 24.03
CA PRO A 130 -30.19 -17.46 24.21
C PRO A 130 -30.28 -17.94 25.67
N ASP A 131 -29.62 -17.30 26.64
CA ASP A 131 -29.66 -17.69 28.06
C ASP A 131 -30.54 -16.74 28.88
N ARG A 132 -31.76 -17.18 29.22
CA ARG A 132 -32.72 -16.37 29.99
C ARG A 132 -32.53 -16.48 31.51
N VAL A 133 -31.68 -17.40 31.98
CA VAL A 133 -31.60 -17.75 33.41
C VAL A 133 -30.26 -17.34 34.02
N ARG A 134 -29.15 -17.41 33.29
CA ARG A 134 -27.81 -17.19 33.85
C ARG A 134 -26.90 -16.30 32.98
N PRO A 135 -27.24 -15.01 32.77
CA PRO A 135 -26.47 -14.14 31.87
C PRO A 135 -25.14 -13.63 32.45
N VAL A 136 -24.84 -13.79 33.75
CA VAL A 136 -23.59 -13.30 34.37
C VAL A 136 -23.05 -14.28 35.43
N GLU A 137 -21.73 -14.47 35.39
CA GLU A 137 -20.80 -15.09 36.37
C GLU A 137 -21.33 -16.25 37.24
N ILE A 138 -20.85 -17.47 36.96
CA ILE A 138 -21.01 -18.62 37.87
C ILE A 138 -19.84 -18.60 38.85
N ARG A 139 -20.15 -18.51 40.15
CA ARG A 139 -19.16 -18.60 41.24
C ARG A 139 -18.58 -20.01 41.32
N ALA A 140 -17.35 -20.13 41.81
CA ALA A 140 -16.64 -21.40 41.91
C ALA A 140 -17.30 -22.49 42.77
N SER A 141 -18.31 -22.15 43.58
CA SER A 141 -19.09 -23.09 44.40
C SER A 141 -19.74 -24.22 43.58
N ASP A 142 -19.96 -24.01 42.27
CA ASP A 142 -20.61 -24.96 41.37
C ASP A 142 -19.70 -25.34 40.17
N SER A 143 -18.43 -25.65 40.44
CA SER A 143 -17.41 -25.93 39.40
C SER A 143 -17.80 -27.04 38.40
N ALA A 144 -18.53 -28.08 38.86
CA ALA A 144 -19.05 -29.13 37.99
C ALA A 144 -20.17 -28.62 37.06
N GLU A 145 -21.06 -27.78 37.58
CA GLU A 145 -22.15 -27.17 36.82
C GLU A 145 -21.61 -26.14 35.81
N LEU A 146 -20.61 -25.35 36.19
CA LEU A 146 -19.87 -24.43 35.32
C LEU A 146 -19.25 -25.16 34.13
N THR A 147 -18.59 -26.30 34.39
CA THR A 147 -17.95 -27.12 33.36
C THR A 147 -18.97 -27.65 32.35
N GLN A 148 -20.10 -28.17 32.84
CA GLN A 148 -21.17 -28.70 32.00
C GLN A 148 -21.84 -27.59 31.17
N TRP A 149 -22.13 -26.44 31.77
CA TRP A 149 -22.73 -25.29 31.10
C TRP A 149 -21.82 -24.72 30.00
N VAL A 150 -20.53 -24.48 30.30
CA VAL A 150 -19.54 -24.02 29.31
C VAL A 150 -19.41 -25.02 28.17
N SER A 151 -19.31 -26.32 28.49
CA SER A 151 -19.12 -27.35 27.47
C SER A 151 -20.32 -27.43 26.50
N GLY A 152 -21.54 -27.34 27.02
CA GLY A 152 -22.75 -27.31 26.21
C GLY A 152 -22.82 -26.09 25.28
N ARG A 153 -22.32 -24.94 25.74
CA ARG A 153 -22.34 -23.68 24.99
C ARG A 153 -21.26 -23.61 23.90
N LEU A 154 -20.05 -24.10 24.20
CA LEU A 154 -18.98 -24.19 23.20
C LEU A 154 -19.16 -25.39 22.25
N LYS A 155 -20.15 -26.27 22.51
CA LYS A 155 -20.36 -27.55 21.81
C LYS A 155 -19.10 -28.43 21.79
N ARG A 156 -18.25 -28.28 22.81
CA ARG A 156 -16.97 -28.97 23.00
C ARG A 156 -16.77 -29.21 24.48
N ALA A 157 -16.20 -30.37 24.85
CA ALA A 157 -15.84 -30.63 26.23
C ALA A 157 -14.74 -29.65 26.67
N VAL A 158 -15.03 -28.88 27.71
CA VAL A 158 -14.06 -27.99 28.37
C VAL A 158 -13.86 -28.53 29.77
N LYS A 159 -12.61 -28.55 30.24
CA LYS A 159 -12.27 -28.84 31.63
C LYS A 159 -11.73 -27.57 32.27
N VAL A 160 -12.18 -27.27 33.48
CA VAL A 160 -11.63 -26.18 34.28
C VAL A 160 -10.39 -26.71 35.00
N PRO A 161 -9.18 -26.15 34.76
CA PRO A 161 -7.97 -26.57 35.45
C PRO A 161 -8.03 -26.24 36.94
N ASP A 162 -7.52 -27.14 37.76
CA ASP A 162 -7.26 -26.92 39.17
C ASP A 162 -5.84 -26.37 39.34
N LEU A 163 -5.75 -25.14 39.84
CA LEU A 163 -4.50 -24.42 40.07
C LEU A 163 -4.17 -24.29 41.57
N SER A 164 -4.88 -25.00 42.44
CA SER A 164 -4.68 -24.95 43.89
C SER A 164 -3.24 -25.32 44.29
N THR A 165 -2.62 -26.26 43.59
CA THR A 165 -1.21 -26.67 43.79
C THR A 165 -0.22 -25.57 43.41
N SER A 166 -0.63 -24.62 42.57
CA SER A 166 0.14 -23.44 42.19
C SER A 166 -0.19 -22.21 43.05
N GLY A 167 -1.04 -22.36 44.06
CA GLY A 167 -1.46 -21.28 44.97
C GLY A 167 -2.66 -20.47 44.50
N TYR A 168 -3.32 -20.85 43.40
CA TYR A 168 -4.43 -20.10 42.83
C TYR A 168 -5.77 -20.81 43.04
N ARG A 169 -6.78 -20.06 43.47
CA ARG A 169 -8.16 -20.52 43.64
C ARG A 169 -9.02 -20.04 42.49
N LEU A 170 -9.91 -20.90 42.01
CA LEU A 170 -10.91 -20.49 41.03
C LEU A 170 -11.90 -19.53 41.69
N MET A 171 -12.05 -18.33 41.15
CA MET A 171 -13.08 -17.39 41.57
C MET A 171 -14.43 -17.71 40.91
N GLY A 172 -14.38 -18.05 39.62
CA GLY A 172 -15.55 -18.36 38.82
C GLY A 172 -15.25 -18.36 37.32
N GLY A 173 -16.31 -18.51 36.53
CA GLY A 173 -16.22 -18.48 35.08
C GLY A 173 -17.43 -17.84 34.41
N ARG A 174 -17.20 -17.33 33.20
CA ARG A 174 -18.24 -16.76 32.35
C ARG A 174 -17.96 -17.06 30.88
N LEU A 175 -19.02 -17.06 30.08
CA LEU A 175 -18.89 -17.02 28.63
C LEU A 175 -18.67 -15.59 28.18
N VAL A 176 -17.80 -15.42 27.19
CA VAL A 176 -17.55 -14.14 26.55
C VAL A 176 -17.65 -14.30 25.04
N ALA A 177 -18.13 -13.25 24.39
CA ALA A 177 -18.13 -13.16 22.95
C ALA A 177 -16.77 -12.69 22.46
N THR A 178 -16.25 -13.36 21.43
CA THR A 178 -15.04 -12.94 20.74
C THR A 178 -15.33 -12.83 19.25
N SER A 179 -14.47 -12.11 18.53
CA SER A 179 -14.53 -12.01 17.07
C SER A 179 -14.44 -13.35 16.33
N HIS A 180 -14.05 -14.43 17.02
CA HIS A 180 -13.94 -15.77 16.44
C HIS A 180 -14.91 -16.76 17.07
N GLY A 181 -16.00 -16.27 17.68
CA GLY A 181 -17.03 -17.10 18.30
C GLY A 181 -17.01 -17.07 19.85
N PRO A 182 -17.86 -17.88 20.49
CA PRO A 182 -17.96 -17.93 21.95
C PRO A 182 -16.66 -18.47 22.55
N ALA A 183 -16.26 -17.91 23.69
CA ALA A 183 -15.14 -18.38 24.50
C ALA A 183 -15.55 -18.48 25.97
N ALA A 184 -14.89 -19.35 26.72
CA ALA A 184 -15.02 -19.40 28.16
C ALA A 184 -13.84 -18.66 28.81
N MET A 185 -14.15 -17.86 29.81
CA MET A 185 -13.20 -17.12 30.64
C MET A 185 -13.30 -17.65 32.08
N PHE A 186 -12.18 -18.11 32.62
CA PHE A 186 -12.02 -18.51 34.01
C PHE A 186 -11.08 -17.53 34.71
N MET A 187 -11.47 -17.07 35.89
CA MET A 187 -10.66 -16.15 36.68
C MET A 187 -10.23 -16.83 37.97
N TYR A 188 -8.97 -16.63 38.32
CA TYR A 188 -8.35 -17.17 39.53
C TYR A 188 -7.72 -16.04 40.34
N ASP A 189 -7.70 -16.22 41.67
CA ASP A 189 -6.98 -15.36 42.61
C ASP A 189 -6.01 -16.17 43.48
N ASP A 190 -5.07 -15.48 44.13
CA ASP A 190 -4.26 -16.05 45.20
C ASP A 190 -4.46 -15.27 46.52
N ASP A 191 -3.71 -15.63 47.56
CA ASP A 191 -3.76 -14.94 48.85
C ASP A 191 -3.06 -13.57 48.86
N GLN A 192 -2.26 -13.24 47.83
CA GLN A 192 -1.60 -11.95 47.66
C GLN A 192 -2.46 -10.95 46.87
N GLY A 193 -3.56 -11.41 46.28
CA GLY A 193 -4.45 -10.61 45.45
C GLY A 193 -4.07 -10.60 43.97
N ASP A 194 -3.08 -11.40 43.57
CA ASP A 194 -2.71 -11.58 42.17
C ASP A 194 -3.82 -12.32 41.43
N ARG A 195 -4.05 -11.92 40.17
CA ARG A 195 -5.15 -12.46 39.36
C ARG A 195 -4.64 -13.07 38.07
N LEU A 196 -5.16 -14.26 37.78
CA LEU A 196 -4.95 -14.95 36.52
C LEU A 196 -6.26 -15.07 35.77
N VAL A 197 -6.18 -14.92 34.45
CA VAL A 197 -7.30 -15.19 33.54
C VAL A 197 -6.89 -16.24 32.54
N MET A 198 -7.69 -17.30 32.49
CA MET A 198 -7.62 -18.31 31.44
C MET A 198 -8.79 -18.12 30.48
N LEU A 199 -8.50 -18.04 29.18
CA LEU A 199 -9.51 -18.06 28.13
C LEU A 199 -9.36 -19.33 27.29
N THR A 200 -10.48 -19.96 26.93
CA THR A 200 -10.50 -21.10 26.00
C THR A 200 -11.64 -21.01 25.00
N ARG A 201 -11.39 -21.44 23.76
CA ARG A 201 -12.40 -21.49 22.68
C ARG A 201 -12.05 -22.51 21.61
N PRO A 202 -13.03 -23.00 20.83
CA PRO A 202 -12.76 -23.72 19.59
C PRO A 202 -11.99 -22.86 18.58
N MET A 203 -11.01 -23.45 17.90
CA MET A 203 -10.25 -22.81 16.82
C MET A 203 -10.90 -23.06 15.47
N ASN A 204 -10.81 -22.08 14.58
CA ASN A 204 -11.22 -22.25 13.18
C ASN A 204 -10.18 -23.11 12.44
N SER A 205 -10.61 -23.76 11.36
CA SER A 205 -9.99 -24.92 10.68
C SER A 205 -8.50 -24.81 10.31
N GLY A 206 -7.91 -23.62 10.32
CA GLY A 206 -6.52 -23.36 9.93
C GLY A 206 -5.47 -23.39 11.06
N SER A 207 -5.86 -23.44 12.34
CA SER A 207 -4.92 -23.41 13.47
C SER A 207 -5.32 -24.41 14.56
N GLN A 208 -5.39 -25.69 14.17
CA GLN A 208 -5.86 -26.75 15.07
C GLN A 208 -4.86 -27.07 16.19
N ASP A 209 -3.55 -26.99 15.90
CA ASP A 209 -2.47 -27.19 16.86
C ASP A 209 -1.43 -26.09 16.72
N ALA A 210 -0.99 -25.54 17.85
CA ALA A 210 0.07 -24.54 17.90
C ALA A 210 0.89 -24.72 19.20
N PRO A 211 2.23 -24.66 19.14
CA PRO A 211 3.05 -24.76 20.33
C PRO A 211 2.77 -23.59 21.27
N MET A 212 3.07 -23.78 22.55
CA MET A 212 2.92 -22.71 23.53
C MET A 212 3.90 -21.59 23.25
N MET A 213 3.36 -20.41 22.98
CA MET A 213 4.12 -19.21 22.69
C MET A 213 3.90 -18.16 23.79
N PRO A 214 4.96 -17.48 24.27
CA PRO A 214 4.81 -16.35 25.15
C PRO A 214 4.13 -15.20 24.41
N HIS A 215 3.29 -14.45 25.12
CA HIS A 215 2.65 -13.25 24.65
C HIS A 215 2.69 -12.18 25.74
N ALA A 216 2.91 -10.93 25.37
CA ALA A 216 2.90 -9.80 26.30
C ALA A 216 2.19 -8.61 25.66
N ALA A 217 1.41 -7.89 26.47
CA ALA A 217 0.71 -6.68 26.07
C ALA A 217 0.76 -5.67 27.23
N GLY A 218 1.64 -4.67 27.11
CA GLY A 218 1.93 -3.74 28.21
C GLY A 218 2.47 -4.48 29.44
N ASP A 219 1.86 -4.25 30.59
CA ASP A 219 2.24 -4.86 31.87
C ASP A 219 1.64 -6.26 32.09
N ILE A 220 0.93 -6.81 31.08
CA ILE A 220 0.33 -8.15 31.13
C ILE A 220 1.20 -9.10 30.33
N ALA A 221 1.65 -10.17 30.98
CA ALA A 221 2.32 -11.29 30.33
C ALA A 221 1.40 -12.52 30.29
N GLY A 222 1.73 -13.47 29.43
CA GLY A 222 0.95 -14.67 29.26
C GLY A 222 1.52 -15.66 28.26
N PHE A 223 0.77 -16.73 28.06
CA PHE A 223 1.05 -17.77 27.09
C PHE A 223 -0.20 -18.08 26.30
N ALA A 224 -0.04 -18.40 25.02
CA ALA A 224 -1.11 -18.88 24.15
C ALA A 224 -0.68 -20.16 23.43
N TRP A 225 -1.60 -21.09 23.27
CA TRP A 225 -1.38 -22.35 22.54
C TRP A 225 -2.69 -22.88 21.97
N ALA A 226 -2.58 -23.82 21.04
CA ALA A 226 -3.73 -24.59 20.56
C ALA A 226 -3.40 -26.08 20.65
N ASP A 227 -4.36 -26.86 21.13
CA ASP A 227 -4.30 -28.31 21.17
C ASP A 227 -5.65 -28.87 20.71
N ARG A 228 -5.61 -29.68 19.65
CA ARG A 228 -6.70 -30.48 19.09
C ARG A 228 -7.95 -29.65 18.80
N GLY A 229 -7.73 -28.50 18.17
CA GLY A 229 -8.78 -27.59 17.75
C GLY A 229 -9.37 -26.74 18.88
N MET A 230 -8.79 -26.77 20.09
CA MET A 230 -9.10 -25.84 21.17
C MET A 230 -7.92 -24.89 21.39
N GLY A 231 -8.20 -23.59 21.38
CA GLY A 231 -7.26 -22.54 21.71
C GLY A 231 -7.34 -22.21 23.19
N TYR A 232 -6.19 -21.91 23.78
CA TYR A 232 -6.04 -21.57 25.19
C TYR A 232 -5.11 -20.37 25.34
N THR A 233 -5.40 -19.52 26.32
CA THR A 233 -4.45 -18.51 26.78
C THR A 233 -4.54 -18.34 28.28
N LEU A 234 -3.40 -18.10 28.91
CA LEU A 234 -3.26 -17.71 30.31
C LEU A 234 -2.58 -16.35 30.35
N VAL A 235 -3.17 -15.40 31.06
CA VAL A 235 -2.62 -14.05 31.24
C VAL A 235 -2.70 -13.60 32.70
N GLY A 236 -1.75 -12.76 33.11
CA GLY A 236 -1.70 -12.16 34.44
C GLY A 236 -0.68 -11.01 34.51
N GLN A 237 -0.76 -10.19 35.55
CA GLN A 237 0.23 -9.14 35.84
C GLN A 237 1.41 -9.73 36.62
N LEU A 238 2.00 -10.78 36.07
CA LEU A 238 3.10 -11.53 36.69
C LEU A 238 4.21 -11.76 35.66
N PRO A 239 5.47 -11.90 36.09
CA PRO A 239 6.56 -12.22 35.18
C PRO A 239 6.30 -13.52 34.41
N GLY A 240 6.70 -13.56 33.14
CA GLY A 240 6.50 -14.72 32.27
C GLY A 240 7.14 -16.01 32.80
N ASP A 241 8.22 -15.93 33.57
CA ASP A 241 8.87 -17.09 34.19
C ASP A 241 8.01 -17.71 35.32
N THR A 242 7.20 -16.91 36.01
CA THR A 242 6.22 -17.39 37.00
C THR A 242 4.98 -17.98 36.32
N LEU A 243 4.55 -17.40 35.20
CA LEU A 243 3.38 -17.86 34.44
C LEU A 243 3.64 -19.16 33.65
N ARG A 244 4.88 -19.38 33.19
CA ARG A 244 5.24 -20.56 32.38
C ARG A 244 4.93 -21.90 33.05
N PRO A 245 5.30 -22.17 34.32
CA PRO A 245 4.95 -23.42 34.99
C PRO A 245 3.43 -23.61 35.13
N ILE A 246 2.69 -22.53 35.41
CA ILE A 246 1.23 -22.57 35.54
C ILE A 246 0.57 -22.88 34.19
N ALA A 247 1.01 -22.23 33.11
CA ALA A 247 0.52 -22.52 31.76
C ALA A 247 0.78 -23.97 31.35
N ASN A 248 1.95 -24.52 31.71
CA ASN A 248 2.26 -25.94 31.49
C ASN A 248 1.31 -26.86 32.26
N GLU A 249 0.95 -26.52 33.49
CA GLU A 249 0.01 -27.30 34.30
C GLU A 249 -1.39 -27.29 33.69
N ILE A 250 -1.88 -26.12 33.26
CA ILE A 250 -3.14 -26.01 32.52
C ILE A 250 -3.11 -26.88 31.27
N ARG A 251 -2.04 -26.82 30.48
CA ARG A 251 -1.91 -27.61 29.26
C ARG A 251 -1.95 -29.12 29.53
N LYS A 252 -1.31 -29.59 30.60
CA LYS A 252 -1.38 -31.00 31.02
C LYS A 252 -2.80 -31.40 31.40
N GLN A 253 -3.49 -30.55 32.16
CA GLN A 253 -4.84 -30.85 32.65
C GLN A 253 -5.92 -30.72 31.58
N ALA A 254 -5.73 -29.85 30.58
CA ALA A 254 -6.65 -29.61 29.47
C ALA A 254 -6.53 -30.66 28.33
N GLY A 255 -5.46 -31.47 28.31
CA GLY A 255 -5.41 -32.72 27.55
C GLY A 255 -6.37 -33.77 28.13
N PRO A 256 -6.86 -34.76 27.36
CA PRO A 256 -7.84 -35.72 27.85
C PRO A 256 -7.16 -36.90 28.52
N ILE A 257 -8.03 -37.65 29.20
CA ILE A 257 -7.87 -39.04 29.63
C ILE A 257 -7.81 -39.95 28.40
#